data_AF-A0A4Y8V2H5-F1
#
_entry.id   AF-A0A4Y8V2H5-F1
#
_cell.length_a   1.000
_cell.length_b   1.000
_cell.length_c   1.000
_cell.angle_alpha   90.00
_cell.angle_beta   90.00
_cell.angle_gamma   90.00
#
_symmetry.space_group_name_H-M   'P 1'
#
loop_
_entity.id
_entity.type
_entity.pdbx_description
1 polymer ?
#
loop_
_entity_poly.entity_id
_entity_poly.type
_entity_poly.pdbx_seq_one_letter_code
_entity_poly.pdbx_strand_id
1 'polypeptide(L)'
;MPRVHEGRARGVLQPHVRSTLVRRLDRAAHDRTAARRLGPRADAALVRLSTAADRSRLWWAVGAGLALTGARGRRAALRGLGSVAVASALANLLGKVVFGGARPDATTLPWVRRLARQPTSGSFPSGHSASAAAFATGVALEWPAAGAAVAPVAGAVAYSRLHVAAHWTSDVVAGAALGAGVALVGRRLVPSGDLPGPDVPAGPPAVVPALPEGEGLTVVVNPRSGASSVRLRPVTEQVRAALPRARVVELADGTSATDLVARAVAAGARAVGVAGGDGTVGAVAHAARAHGLPLAVFPTGTLNHFARAADLTSVTATARAVETGTAVTVDVGELTVGDDAPVTVLNTFSVGVYPELVTTRDRLAPRLGKPVAALVAAARTLRAAEPVALVVDDEDGRWWSVFAGVDRYHPTSLAPVARRRLDDGLLDVRDARDGTAHSRLRTFLEAAGGDLGARLAHAVPPVRRRLVVRQRGATALRVRARDDGQPVVLAHDGETTDLPAGATAHLRLLPAALVVYAPHEPRDG
;
A
#
# COMPACT_ATOMS: atom_id res chain seq x y z
N MET A 1 9.78 29.01 -52.85
CA MET A 1 9.49 29.03 -51.40
C MET A 1 8.36 28.06 -51.09
N PRO A 2 8.59 26.92 -50.41
CA PRO A 2 7.50 26.06 -49.96
C PRO A 2 7.00 26.54 -48.58
N ARG A 3 5.68 26.72 -48.47
CA ARG A 3 4.97 27.13 -47.26
C ARG A 3 5.13 26.07 -46.15
N VAL A 4 5.69 26.47 -45.02
CA VAL A 4 5.74 25.67 -43.78
C VAL A 4 4.32 25.55 -43.22
N HIS A 5 3.85 24.32 -42.98
CA HIS A 5 2.64 24.04 -42.20
C HIS A 5 2.86 24.44 -40.72
N GLU A 6 2.75 25.74 -40.40
CA GLU A 6 3.01 26.28 -39.06
C GLU A 6 1.86 26.09 -38.03
N GLY A 7 0.69 25.58 -38.45
CA GLY A 7 -0.54 25.70 -37.66
C GLY A 7 -0.69 24.79 -36.44
N ARG A 8 0.02 23.64 -36.35
CA ARG A 8 -0.27 22.61 -35.31
C ARG A 8 0.80 22.43 -34.22
N ALA A 9 1.91 23.17 -34.26
CA ALA A 9 3.07 22.98 -33.37
C ALA A 9 3.32 24.13 -32.36
N ARG A 10 2.37 25.06 -32.20
CA ARG A 10 2.51 26.22 -31.31
C ARG A 10 2.00 25.89 -29.91
N GLY A 11 2.93 25.63 -28.97
CA GLY A 11 2.63 25.60 -27.53
C GLY A 11 2.50 27.01 -26.95
N VAL A 12 1.90 27.10 -25.76
CA VAL A 12 1.62 28.35 -25.02
C VAL A 12 2.91 29.08 -24.58
N LEU A 13 3.98 28.35 -24.27
CA LEU A 13 5.27 28.86 -23.79
C LEU A 13 6.42 28.22 -24.58
N GLN A 14 7.34 28.99 -25.17
CA GLN A 14 8.45 28.41 -25.93
C GLN A 14 9.82 28.74 -25.30
N PRO A 15 10.19 28.10 -24.18
CA PRO A 15 11.36 28.47 -23.39
C PRO A 15 12.69 28.28 -24.15
N HIS A 16 12.83 27.20 -24.94
CA HIS A 16 14.01 26.93 -25.75
C HIS A 16 14.14 27.89 -26.95
N VAL A 17 13.02 28.40 -27.47
CA VAL A 17 13.02 29.41 -28.54
C VAL A 17 13.42 30.79 -28.02
N ARG A 18 13.30 31.07 -26.72
CA ARG A 18 13.66 32.39 -26.15
C ARG A 18 15.15 32.50 -25.78
N SER A 19 15.82 31.42 -25.40
CA SER A 19 17.26 31.45 -25.06
C SER A 19 18.17 31.26 -26.27
N THR A 20 18.97 32.29 -26.60
CA THR A 20 19.98 32.24 -27.67
C THR A 20 21.05 31.17 -27.43
N LEU A 21 21.44 30.95 -26.18
CA LEU A 21 22.44 29.96 -25.79
C LEU A 21 21.93 28.53 -26.04
N VAL A 22 20.71 28.20 -25.61
CA VAL A 22 20.11 26.87 -25.78
C VAL A 22 20.02 26.52 -27.27
N ARG A 23 19.54 27.45 -28.11
CA ARG A 23 19.48 27.23 -29.56
C ARG A 23 20.85 26.98 -30.21
N ARG A 24 21.92 27.63 -29.72
CA ARG A 24 23.28 27.41 -30.22
C ARG A 24 23.79 26.03 -29.84
N LEU A 25 23.57 25.62 -28.58
CA LEU A 25 23.95 24.30 -28.09
C LEU A 25 23.19 23.18 -28.80
N ASP A 26 21.88 23.34 -28.99
CA ASP A 26 21.04 22.36 -29.70
C ASP A 26 21.47 22.18 -31.15
N ARG A 27 21.76 23.28 -31.86
CA ARG A 27 22.28 23.22 -33.23
C ARG A 27 23.65 22.56 -33.29
N ALA A 28 24.59 22.98 -32.45
CA ALA A 28 25.92 22.37 -32.41
C ALA A 28 25.87 20.87 -32.09
N ALA A 29 24.99 20.45 -31.18
CA ALA A 29 24.80 19.04 -30.85
C ALA A 29 24.13 18.26 -32.00
N HIS A 30 23.14 18.86 -32.67
CA HIS A 30 22.51 18.28 -33.85
C HIS A 30 23.51 18.08 -34.99
N ASP A 31 24.26 19.13 -35.34
CA ASP A 31 25.26 19.09 -36.42
C ASP A 31 26.34 18.04 -36.14
N ARG A 32 26.82 17.97 -34.89
CA ARG A 32 27.78 16.93 -34.46
C ARG A 32 27.19 15.53 -34.57
N THR A 33 25.92 15.35 -34.23
CA THR A 33 25.24 14.05 -34.32
C THR A 33 24.98 13.65 -35.79
N ALA A 34 24.59 14.61 -36.64
CA ALA A 34 24.39 14.42 -38.07
C ALA A 34 25.70 14.03 -38.78
N ALA A 35 26.82 14.68 -38.41
CA ALA A 35 28.14 14.42 -38.98
C ALA A 35 28.76 13.07 -38.56
N ARG A 36 28.32 12.47 -37.43
CA ARG A 36 28.84 11.17 -36.97
C ARG A 36 28.51 10.05 -37.95
N ARG A 37 29.50 9.26 -38.36
CA ARG A 37 29.34 8.05 -39.18
C ARG A 37 29.53 6.80 -38.32
N LEU A 38 28.44 6.11 -37.99
CA LEU A 38 28.47 4.86 -37.21
C LEU A 38 28.40 3.59 -38.10
N GLY A 39 28.13 3.79 -39.38
CA GLY A 39 27.94 2.71 -40.37
C GLY A 39 26.48 2.23 -40.46
N PRO A 40 26.09 1.57 -41.58
CA PRO A 40 24.69 1.26 -41.88
C PRO A 40 24.00 0.37 -40.85
N ARG A 41 24.74 -0.60 -40.27
CA ARG A 41 24.20 -1.53 -39.27
C ARG A 41 23.84 -0.82 -37.96
N ALA A 42 24.72 0.07 -37.49
CA ALA A 42 24.50 0.84 -36.27
C ALA A 42 23.36 1.86 -36.45
N ASP A 43 23.33 2.55 -37.60
CA ASP A 43 22.25 3.48 -37.93
C ASP A 43 20.88 2.75 -37.97
N ALA A 44 20.81 1.59 -38.63
CA ALA A 44 19.60 0.77 -38.67
C ALA A 44 19.20 0.22 -37.30
N ALA A 45 20.18 -0.11 -36.43
CA ALA A 45 19.91 -0.54 -35.06
C ALA A 45 19.31 0.61 -34.22
N LEU A 46 19.84 1.83 -34.34
CA LEU A 46 19.32 3.01 -33.63
C LEU A 46 17.93 3.43 -34.11
N VAL A 47 17.66 3.34 -35.42
CA VAL A 47 16.32 3.56 -35.97
C VAL A 47 15.34 2.52 -35.41
N ARG A 48 15.71 1.24 -35.44
CA ARG A 48 14.88 0.16 -34.85
C ARG A 48 14.64 0.37 -33.37
N LEU A 49 15.68 0.73 -32.61
CA LEU A 49 15.56 1.04 -31.18
C LEU A 49 14.58 2.19 -30.92
N SER A 50 14.68 3.26 -31.71
CA SER A 50 13.75 4.39 -31.65
C SER A 50 12.30 3.94 -31.90
N THR A 51 12.06 3.05 -32.87
CA THR A 51 10.71 2.51 -33.15
C THR A 51 10.23 1.53 -32.08
N ALA A 52 11.12 0.72 -31.49
CA ALA A 52 10.77 -0.21 -30.42
C ALA A 52 10.38 0.53 -29.12
N ALA A 53 10.89 1.75 -28.93
CA ALA A 53 10.51 2.61 -27.82
C ALA A 53 9.11 3.26 -28.00
N ASP A 54 8.51 3.18 -29.20
CA ASP A 54 7.16 3.70 -29.43
C ASP A 54 6.12 2.99 -28.57
N ARG A 55 5.17 3.77 -28.04
CA ARG A 55 4.14 3.29 -27.10
C ARG A 55 4.72 2.57 -25.87
N SER A 56 5.97 2.86 -25.51
CA SER A 56 6.68 2.23 -24.40
C SER A 56 6.81 0.69 -24.50
N ARG A 57 6.72 0.12 -25.70
CA ARG A 57 6.75 -1.36 -25.92
C ARG A 57 8.02 -2.00 -25.38
N LEU A 58 9.17 -1.38 -25.62
CA LEU A 58 10.45 -1.82 -25.06
C LEU A 58 10.40 -1.95 -23.53
N TRP A 59 9.84 -0.96 -22.84
CA TRP A 59 9.75 -0.94 -21.39
C TRP A 59 8.78 -1.99 -20.84
N TRP A 60 7.68 -2.25 -21.56
CA TRP A 60 6.78 -3.37 -21.24
C TRP A 60 7.48 -4.72 -21.35
N ALA A 61 8.28 -4.94 -22.39
CA ALA A 61 9.04 -6.18 -22.55
C ALA A 61 10.10 -6.37 -21.46
N VAL A 62 10.88 -5.32 -21.16
CA VAL A 62 11.87 -5.37 -20.06
C VAL A 62 11.19 -5.57 -18.72
N GLY A 63 10.07 -4.89 -18.47
CA GLY A 63 9.26 -5.06 -17.26
C GLY A 63 8.71 -6.48 -17.09
N ALA A 64 8.23 -7.10 -18.18
CA ALA A 64 7.80 -8.49 -18.16
C ALA A 64 8.96 -9.44 -17.82
N GLY A 65 10.14 -9.24 -18.41
CA GLY A 65 11.34 -10.02 -18.09
C GLY A 65 11.74 -9.89 -16.61
N LEU A 66 11.75 -8.67 -16.07
CA LEU A 66 12.01 -8.42 -14.65
C LEU A 66 10.96 -9.08 -13.75
N ALA A 67 9.68 -9.08 -14.14
CA ALA A 67 8.61 -9.70 -13.35
C ALA A 67 8.80 -11.23 -13.17
N LEU A 68 9.52 -11.89 -14.08
CA LEU A 68 9.82 -13.33 -14.01
C LEU A 68 10.93 -13.67 -13.01
N THR A 69 11.73 -12.69 -12.55
CA THR A 69 12.88 -12.94 -11.66
C THR A 69 12.50 -12.96 -10.17
N GLY A 70 11.21 -13.12 -9.83
CA GLY A 70 10.70 -13.19 -8.46
C GLY A 70 10.15 -11.86 -7.91
N ALA A 71 9.93 -11.81 -6.58
CA ALA A 71 9.21 -10.71 -5.93
C ALA A 71 9.89 -9.34 -6.12
N ARG A 72 11.22 -9.29 -5.98
CA ARG A 72 12.02 -8.08 -6.19
C ARG A 72 11.92 -7.56 -7.62
N GLY A 73 11.97 -8.47 -8.60
CA GLY A 73 11.83 -8.15 -10.02
C GLY A 73 10.42 -7.63 -10.37
N ARG A 74 9.37 -8.23 -9.81
CA ARG A 74 7.98 -7.72 -9.95
C ARG A 74 7.81 -6.31 -9.38
N ARG A 75 8.36 -6.02 -8.20
CA ARG A 75 8.31 -4.67 -7.61
C ARG A 75 9.03 -3.65 -8.49
N ALA A 76 10.22 -3.99 -8.96
CA ALA A 76 11.00 -3.15 -9.88
C ALA A 76 10.24 -2.88 -11.20
N ALA A 77 9.62 -3.91 -11.78
CA ALA A 77 8.82 -3.80 -12.99
C ALA A 77 7.59 -2.90 -12.79
N LEU A 78 6.81 -3.12 -11.73
CA LEU A 78 5.63 -2.31 -11.42
C LEU A 78 6.00 -0.85 -11.21
N ARG A 79 7.06 -0.58 -10.46
CA ARG A 79 7.54 0.78 -10.20
C ARG A 79 8.05 1.47 -11.47
N GLY A 80 8.85 0.76 -12.27
CA GLY A 80 9.35 1.25 -13.55
C GLY A 80 8.21 1.61 -14.51
N LEU A 81 7.26 0.69 -14.70
CA LEU A 81 6.11 0.88 -15.60
C LEU A 81 5.13 1.94 -15.10
N GLY A 82 4.86 1.99 -13.79
CA GLY A 82 4.05 3.05 -13.18
C GLY A 82 4.68 4.43 -13.40
N SER A 83 6.00 4.54 -13.24
CA SER A 83 6.75 5.78 -13.51
C SER A 83 6.68 6.18 -14.99
N VAL A 84 6.77 5.22 -15.92
CA VAL A 84 6.59 5.45 -17.36
C VAL A 84 5.20 6.01 -17.67
N ALA A 85 4.14 5.43 -17.08
CA ALA A 85 2.77 5.87 -17.33
C ALA A 85 2.58 7.34 -16.93
N VAL A 86 3.03 7.73 -15.73
CA VAL A 86 2.93 9.11 -15.24
C VAL A 86 3.81 10.05 -16.06
N ALA A 87 5.08 9.70 -16.31
CA ALA A 87 6.00 10.54 -17.08
C ALA A 87 5.52 10.77 -18.51
N SER A 88 5.00 9.73 -19.16
CA SER A 88 4.44 9.82 -20.51
C SER A 88 3.18 10.69 -20.55
N ALA A 89 2.27 10.55 -19.57
CA ALA A 89 1.08 11.39 -19.47
C ALA A 89 1.46 12.87 -19.27
N LEU A 90 2.36 13.17 -18.34
CA LEU A 90 2.83 14.54 -18.10
C LEU A 90 3.51 15.13 -19.32
N ALA A 91 4.40 14.38 -19.99
CA ALA A 91 5.08 14.86 -21.18
C ALA A 91 4.13 15.11 -22.35
N ASN A 92 3.18 14.21 -22.61
CA ASN A 92 2.31 14.30 -23.81
C ASN A 92 1.08 15.19 -23.60
N LEU A 93 0.43 15.15 -22.43
CA LEU A 93 -0.83 15.86 -22.18
C LEU A 93 -0.60 17.29 -21.69
N LEU A 94 0.49 17.52 -20.94
CA LEU A 94 0.81 18.85 -20.41
C LEU A 94 2.01 19.44 -21.13
N GLY A 95 3.14 18.74 -21.13
CA GLY A 95 4.41 19.25 -21.65
C GLY A 95 4.31 19.70 -23.10
N LYS A 96 3.79 18.86 -23.99
CA LYS A 96 3.67 19.19 -25.42
C LYS A 96 2.64 20.28 -25.72
N VAL A 97 1.56 20.35 -24.96
CA VAL A 97 0.51 21.37 -25.13
C VAL A 97 1.00 22.73 -24.64
N VAL A 98 1.65 22.75 -23.48
CA VAL A 98 2.17 23.96 -22.87
C VAL A 98 3.39 24.47 -23.62
N PHE A 99 4.33 23.60 -24.02
CA PHE A 99 5.62 24.04 -24.54
C PHE A 99 5.78 23.98 -26.06
N GLY A 100 5.19 22.98 -26.72
CA GLY A 100 5.28 22.81 -28.17
C GLY A 100 6.72 22.75 -28.69
N GLY A 101 6.97 23.30 -29.88
CA GLY A 101 8.32 23.49 -30.40
C GLY A 101 8.57 22.83 -31.76
N ALA A 102 9.42 23.48 -32.56
CA ALA A 102 9.86 22.98 -33.86
C ALA A 102 10.89 21.86 -33.67
N ARG A 103 10.84 20.85 -34.55
CA ARG A 103 11.80 19.73 -34.57
C ARG A 103 13.04 20.08 -35.39
N PRO A 104 14.17 19.40 -35.18
CA PRO A 104 15.28 19.45 -36.13
C PRO A 104 14.83 19.00 -37.52
N ASP A 105 15.44 19.57 -38.55
CA ASP A 105 15.12 19.21 -39.93
C ASP A 105 15.71 17.83 -40.26
N ALA A 106 14.86 16.81 -40.36
CA ALA A 106 15.28 15.46 -40.68
C ALA A 106 15.79 15.30 -42.13
N THR A 107 15.56 16.29 -43.02
CA THR A 107 16.05 16.24 -44.41
C THR A 107 17.57 16.44 -44.51
N THR A 108 18.20 16.96 -43.45
CA THR A 108 19.66 17.07 -43.35
C THR A 108 20.33 15.73 -43.08
N LEU A 109 19.57 14.69 -42.68
CA LEU A 109 20.09 13.36 -42.39
C LEU A 109 20.07 12.43 -43.61
N PRO A 110 20.99 11.46 -43.70
CA PRO A 110 20.91 10.34 -44.66
C PRO A 110 19.58 9.59 -44.55
N TRP A 111 19.08 9.07 -45.68
CA TRP A 111 17.79 8.37 -45.74
C TRP A 111 17.68 7.20 -44.75
N VAL A 112 18.77 6.46 -44.52
CA VAL A 112 18.84 5.31 -43.59
C VAL A 112 18.56 5.68 -42.13
N ARG A 113 18.70 6.97 -41.76
CA ARG A 113 18.44 7.47 -40.40
C ARG A 113 17.05 8.08 -40.23
N ARG A 114 16.29 8.26 -41.31
CA ARG A 114 14.98 8.91 -41.26
C ARG A 114 13.93 7.90 -40.81
N LEU A 115 13.05 8.34 -39.90
CA LEU A 115 11.89 7.55 -39.50
C LEU A 115 10.89 7.46 -40.66
N ALA A 116 10.27 6.29 -40.85
CA ALA A 116 9.25 6.07 -41.88
C ALA A 116 8.02 6.99 -41.72
N ARG A 117 7.70 7.39 -40.47
CA ARG A 117 6.68 8.40 -40.17
C ARG A 117 7.27 9.44 -39.22
N GLN A 118 7.32 10.69 -39.67
CA GLN A 118 7.78 11.79 -38.85
C GLN A 118 6.68 12.26 -37.89
N PRO A 119 6.99 12.53 -36.60
CA PRO A 119 5.97 12.99 -35.66
C PRO A 119 5.54 14.43 -35.95
N THR A 120 4.23 14.68 -35.92
CA THR A 120 3.64 16.02 -36.20
C THR A 120 3.33 16.84 -34.94
N SER A 121 3.41 16.22 -33.75
CA SER A 121 3.23 16.90 -32.47
C SER A 121 4.45 17.73 -32.08
N GLY A 122 4.29 18.65 -31.11
CA GLY A 122 5.39 19.45 -30.56
C GLY A 122 6.60 18.62 -30.13
N SER A 123 7.79 19.20 -30.30
CA SER A 123 9.07 18.54 -29.99
C SER A 123 9.36 18.47 -28.48
N PHE A 124 8.97 19.47 -27.70
CA PHE A 124 9.35 19.57 -26.29
C PHE A 124 8.21 19.15 -25.33
N PRO A 125 8.52 18.42 -24.24
CA PRO A 125 9.73 17.63 -24.00
C PRO A 125 9.70 16.27 -24.72
N SER A 126 10.84 15.58 -24.79
CA SER A 126 10.91 14.25 -25.40
C SER A 126 10.23 13.17 -24.53
N GLY A 127 9.07 12.68 -24.98
CA GLY A 127 8.33 11.62 -24.28
C GLY A 127 9.07 10.29 -24.18
N HIS A 128 9.80 9.88 -25.23
CA HIS A 128 10.62 8.65 -25.18
C HIS A 128 11.74 8.74 -24.15
N SER A 129 12.38 9.90 -24.04
CA SER A 129 13.46 10.14 -23.07
C SER A 129 12.91 10.20 -21.64
N ALA A 130 11.72 10.79 -21.47
CA ALA A 130 11.00 10.76 -20.19
C ALA A 130 10.64 9.34 -19.76
N SER A 131 10.03 8.54 -20.63
CA SER A 131 9.72 7.14 -20.33
C SER A 131 10.99 6.32 -20.03
N ALA A 132 12.06 6.52 -20.79
CA ALA A 132 13.32 5.80 -20.59
C ALA A 132 13.95 6.08 -19.23
N ALA A 133 14.09 7.35 -18.88
CA ALA A 133 14.64 7.76 -17.59
C ALA A 133 13.73 7.36 -16.42
N ALA A 134 12.40 7.47 -16.59
CA ALA A 134 11.43 7.06 -15.58
C ALA A 134 11.50 5.56 -15.29
N PHE A 135 11.59 4.72 -16.33
CA PHE A 135 11.70 3.28 -16.17
C PHE A 135 13.02 2.90 -15.48
N ALA A 136 14.16 3.36 -16.01
CA ALA A 136 15.48 3.02 -15.47
C ALA A 136 15.64 3.47 -14.01
N THR A 137 15.22 4.70 -13.70
CA THR A 137 15.25 5.24 -12.32
C THR A 137 14.28 4.46 -11.43
N GLY A 138 13.07 4.17 -11.90
CA GLY A 138 12.08 3.37 -11.17
C GLY A 138 12.60 1.98 -10.82
N VAL A 139 13.22 1.27 -11.78
CA VAL A 139 13.84 -0.03 -11.53
C VAL A 139 15.00 0.09 -10.54
N ALA A 140 15.88 1.09 -10.71
CA ALA A 140 17.04 1.29 -9.84
C ALA A 140 16.66 1.51 -8.37
N LEU A 141 15.51 2.12 -8.10
CA LEU A 141 15.02 2.34 -6.73
C LEU A 141 14.65 1.05 -5.99
N GLU A 142 14.20 0.00 -6.69
CA GLU A 142 13.87 -1.32 -6.10
C GLU A 142 15.04 -2.32 -6.22
N TRP A 143 15.78 -2.22 -7.32
CA TRP A 143 16.88 -3.11 -7.64
C TRP A 143 18.00 -2.34 -8.37
N PRO A 144 18.95 -1.76 -7.60
CA PRO A 144 20.01 -0.91 -8.15
C PRO A 144 20.83 -1.57 -9.27
N ALA A 145 21.18 -2.86 -9.11
CA ALA A 145 21.93 -3.60 -10.13
C ALA A 145 21.15 -3.77 -11.44
N ALA A 146 19.86 -4.12 -11.38
CA ALA A 146 19.03 -4.19 -12.58
C ALA A 146 18.82 -2.79 -13.20
N GLY A 147 18.68 -1.75 -12.38
CA GLY A 147 18.61 -0.37 -12.86
C GLY A 147 19.88 0.05 -13.59
N ALA A 148 21.05 -0.28 -13.06
CA ALA A 148 22.35 -0.04 -13.70
C ALA A 148 22.47 -0.80 -15.02
N ALA A 149 21.95 -2.03 -15.11
CA ALA A 149 21.91 -2.79 -16.37
C ALA A 149 20.95 -2.19 -17.41
N VAL A 150 19.83 -1.59 -16.98
CA VAL A 150 18.83 -0.97 -17.86
C VAL A 150 19.25 0.44 -18.30
N ALA A 151 20.05 1.16 -17.50
CA ALA A 151 20.44 2.54 -17.77
C ALA A 151 21.14 2.76 -19.14
N PRO A 152 22.07 1.89 -19.61
CA PRO A 152 22.62 1.99 -20.96
C PRO A 152 21.57 1.91 -22.07
N VAL A 153 20.55 1.07 -21.91
CA VAL A 153 19.43 0.95 -22.86
C VAL A 153 18.61 2.24 -22.88
N ALA A 154 18.33 2.82 -21.71
CA ALA A 154 17.66 4.11 -21.61
C ALA A 154 18.46 5.26 -22.26
N GLY A 155 19.78 5.28 -22.04
CA GLY A 155 20.69 6.21 -22.71
C GLY A 155 20.71 6.03 -24.23
N ALA A 156 20.71 4.79 -24.72
CA ALA A 156 20.66 4.48 -26.15
C ALA A 156 19.33 4.93 -26.78
N VAL A 157 18.19 4.75 -26.09
CA VAL A 157 16.88 5.28 -26.52
C VAL A 157 16.92 6.81 -26.59
N ALA A 158 17.43 7.49 -25.56
CA ALA A 158 17.57 8.94 -25.55
C ALA A 158 18.45 9.44 -26.73
N TYR A 159 19.61 8.81 -26.94
CA TYR A 159 20.51 9.13 -28.05
C TYR A 159 19.86 8.88 -29.42
N SER A 160 19.11 7.79 -29.58
CA SER A 160 18.41 7.48 -30.84
C SER A 160 17.49 8.62 -31.30
N ARG A 161 16.92 9.39 -30.36
CA ARG A 161 16.04 10.53 -30.68
C ARG A 161 16.79 11.70 -31.29
N LEU A 162 18.04 11.91 -30.89
CA LEU A 162 18.95 12.88 -31.49
C LEU A 162 19.42 12.37 -32.86
N HIS A 163 19.77 11.08 -32.92
CA HIS A 163 20.31 10.43 -34.12
C HIS A 163 19.35 10.44 -35.31
N VAL A 164 18.04 10.30 -35.05
CA VAL A 164 16.99 10.32 -36.08
C VAL A 164 16.38 11.71 -36.29
N ALA A 165 17.02 12.76 -35.74
CA ALA A 165 16.54 14.16 -35.79
C ALA A 165 15.11 14.36 -35.28
N ALA A 166 14.63 13.49 -34.38
CA ALA A 166 13.27 13.62 -33.87
C ALA A 166 13.15 14.74 -32.83
N HIS A 167 14.22 15.06 -32.12
CA HIS A 167 14.23 15.99 -30.99
C HIS A 167 15.55 16.75 -30.89
N TRP A 168 15.51 17.95 -30.32
CA TRP A 168 16.70 18.69 -29.90
C TRP A 168 17.30 18.09 -28.62
N THR A 169 18.55 18.41 -28.33
CA THR A 169 19.24 17.93 -27.13
C THR A 169 18.55 18.43 -25.86
N SER A 170 18.09 19.68 -25.84
CA SER A 170 17.27 20.23 -24.76
C SER A 170 16.00 19.42 -24.50
N ASP A 171 15.31 18.96 -25.55
CA ASP A 171 14.07 18.18 -25.41
C ASP A 171 14.34 16.85 -24.72
N VAL A 172 15.47 16.22 -25.07
CA VAL A 172 15.91 14.92 -24.53
C VAL A 172 16.32 15.07 -23.07
N VAL A 173 17.13 16.08 -22.75
CA VAL A 173 17.55 16.36 -21.36
C VAL A 173 16.35 16.71 -20.47
N ALA A 174 15.46 17.58 -20.94
CA ALA A 174 14.25 17.94 -20.20
C ALA A 174 13.31 16.74 -20.02
N GLY A 175 13.15 15.92 -21.05
CA GLY A 175 12.41 14.67 -20.98
C GLY A 175 12.99 13.74 -19.92
N ALA A 176 14.29 13.46 -19.99
CA ALA A 176 14.98 12.59 -19.04
C ALA A 176 14.87 13.11 -17.59
N ALA A 177 15.05 14.42 -17.38
CA ALA A 177 14.90 15.05 -16.07
C ALA A 177 13.47 14.92 -15.53
N LEU A 178 12.45 15.13 -16.36
CA LEU A 178 11.05 14.92 -15.99
C LEU A 178 10.79 13.46 -15.61
N GLY A 179 11.29 12.51 -16.40
CA GLY A 179 11.13 11.08 -16.14
C GLY A 179 11.77 10.62 -14.83
N ALA A 180 13.05 10.98 -14.62
CA ALA A 180 13.75 10.68 -13.38
C ALA A 180 13.09 11.36 -12.18
N GLY A 181 12.67 12.62 -12.32
CA GLY A 181 11.94 13.37 -11.30
C GLY A 181 10.63 12.67 -10.89
N VAL A 182 9.85 12.18 -11.86
CA VAL A 182 8.63 11.40 -11.59
C VAL A 182 8.93 10.15 -10.77
N ALA A 183 9.96 9.39 -11.12
CA ALA A 183 10.34 8.18 -10.38
C ALA A 183 10.83 8.49 -8.94
N LEU A 184 11.61 9.55 -8.78
CA LEU A 184 12.14 10.01 -7.49
C LEU A 184 11.06 10.58 -6.57
N VAL A 185 10.16 11.42 -7.09
CA VAL A 185 8.97 11.90 -6.35
C VAL A 185 8.06 10.71 -6.02
N GLY A 186 7.86 9.80 -6.97
CA GLY A 186 7.16 8.54 -6.76
C GLY A 186 7.73 7.70 -5.61
N ARG A 187 9.00 7.87 -5.21
CA ARG A 187 9.61 7.17 -4.05
C ARG A 187 9.08 7.64 -2.73
N ARG A 188 8.68 8.91 -2.66
CA ARG A 188 8.03 9.46 -1.47
C ARG A 188 6.61 8.92 -1.32
N LEU A 189 6.01 8.45 -2.42
CA LEU A 189 4.64 8.01 -2.51
C LEU A 189 4.50 6.49 -2.32
N VAL A 190 5.38 5.73 -2.98
CA VAL A 190 5.56 4.30 -2.77
C VAL A 190 7.00 4.14 -2.29
N PRO A 191 7.27 3.95 -0.99
CA PRO A 191 8.60 3.62 -0.50
C PRO A 191 9.11 2.35 -1.17
N SER A 192 10.39 2.37 -1.50
CA SER A 192 11.13 1.23 -2.04
C SER A 192 11.79 0.48 -0.88
N GLY A 193 11.53 -0.83 -0.76
CA GLY A 193 11.97 -1.68 0.34
C GLY A 193 10.81 -2.50 0.93
N ASP A 194 11.11 -3.61 1.61
CA ASP A 194 10.11 -4.27 2.44
C ASP A 194 9.73 -3.29 3.55
N LEU A 195 8.44 -3.13 3.84
CA LEU A 195 8.01 -2.37 5.02
C LEU A 195 8.78 -2.95 6.22
N PRO A 196 9.32 -2.13 7.13
CA PRO A 196 9.97 -2.65 8.32
C PRO A 196 9.04 -3.67 8.97
N GLY A 197 9.57 -4.86 9.25
CA GLY A 197 8.83 -5.89 9.98
C GLY A 197 8.46 -5.38 11.38
N PRO A 198 7.66 -6.16 12.12
CA PRO A 198 7.49 -5.89 13.55
C PRO A 198 8.85 -5.82 14.24
N ASP A 199 8.95 -5.00 15.28
CA ASP A 199 10.10 -5.05 16.17
C ASP A 199 10.00 -6.38 16.95
N VAL A 200 11.07 -7.16 16.99
CA VAL A 200 11.11 -8.45 17.69
C VAL A 200 12.05 -8.31 18.89
N PRO A 201 11.59 -8.65 20.12
CA PRO A 201 10.26 -9.14 20.46
C PRO A 201 9.17 -8.05 20.34
N ALA A 202 7.96 -8.44 19.94
CA ALA A 202 6.83 -7.54 19.73
C ALA A 202 6.23 -6.97 21.02
N GLY A 203 6.66 -7.49 22.17
CA GLY A 203 6.30 -7.05 23.52
C GLY A 203 7.25 -7.65 24.59
N PRO A 204 7.05 -7.35 25.88
CA PRO A 204 7.86 -7.89 26.96
C PRO A 204 7.73 -9.41 27.05
N PRO A 205 8.81 -10.16 27.35
CA PRO A 205 8.74 -11.61 27.52
C PRO A 205 7.79 -12.02 28.64
N ALA A 206 7.07 -13.11 28.42
CA ALA A 206 6.15 -13.71 29.38
C ALA A 206 6.57 -15.15 29.67
N VAL A 207 6.44 -15.56 30.93
CA VAL A 207 6.67 -16.95 31.34
C VAL A 207 5.41 -17.76 31.07
N VAL A 208 5.50 -18.72 30.17
CA VAL A 208 4.41 -19.64 29.81
C VAL A 208 4.94 -21.08 29.81
N PRO A 209 4.06 -22.09 29.96
CA PRO A 209 4.50 -23.47 29.86
C PRO A 209 5.00 -23.79 28.44
N ALA A 210 6.16 -24.42 28.34
CA ALA A 210 6.53 -25.16 27.15
C ALA A 210 5.56 -26.34 26.98
N LEU A 211 5.04 -26.54 25.76
CA LEU A 211 4.12 -27.62 25.42
C LEU A 211 4.76 -28.50 24.34
N PRO A 212 5.65 -29.45 24.70
CA PRO A 212 6.29 -30.37 23.75
C PRO A 212 5.25 -31.10 22.91
N GLU A 213 5.46 -31.14 21.59
CA GLU A 213 4.50 -31.72 20.62
C GLU A 213 3.08 -31.11 20.69
N GLY A 214 2.88 -29.99 21.41
CA GLY A 214 1.59 -29.35 21.65
C GLY A 214 0.74 -30.00 22.76
N GLU A 215 1.31 -30.80 23.65
CA GLU A 215 0.56 -31.44 24.74
C GLU A 215 -0.11 -30.39 25.66
N GLY A 216 -1.45 -30.46 25.79
CA GLY A 216 -2.24 -29.50 26.55
C GLY A 216 -2.64 -28.22 25.77
N LEU A 217 -2.29 -28.13 24.48
CA LEU A 217 -2.78 -27.08 23.57
C LEU A 217 -4.09 -27.53 22.90
N THR A 218 -5.11 -26.67 22.91
CA THR A 218 -6.30 -26.85 22.05
C THR A 218 -6.34 -25.77 20.97
N VAL A 219 -6.33 -26.16 19.68
CA VAL A 219 -6.32 -25.24 18.54
C VAL A 219 -7.69 -25.22 17.86
N VAL A 220 -8.34 -24.05 17.85
CA VAL A 220 -9.59 -23.80 17.13
C VAL A 220 -9.27 -23.39 15.69
N VAL A 221 -9.76 -24.16 14.72
CA VAL A 221 -9.54 -23.91 13.29
C VAL A 221 -10.84 -23.45 12.64
N ASN A 222 -10.81 -22.29 11.98
CA ASN A 222 -11.92 -21.84 11.15
C ASN A 222 -11.69 -22.24 9.68
N PRO A 223 -12.37 -23.28 9.16
CA PRO A 223 -12.13 -23.78 7.80
C PRO A 223 -12.55 -22.78 6.70
N ARG A 224 -13.44 -21.82 7.01
CA ARG A 224 -13.89 -20.79 6.07
C ARG A 224 -12.84 -19.69 5.86
N SER A 225 -11.89 -19.56 6.78
CA SER A 225 -10.82 -18.57 6.70
C SER A 225 -9.67 -19.08 5.83
N GLY A 226 -9.41 -18.43 4.69
CA GLY A 226 -8.28 -18.76 3.81
C GLY A 226 -8.63 -19.43 2.47
N ALA A 227 -9.92 -19.60 2.15
CA ALA A 227 -10.43 -20.21 0.91
C ALA A 227 -9.97 -19.51 -0.39
N SER A 228 -9.42 -18.30 -0.30
CA SER A 228 -8.89 -17.53 -1.44
C SER A 228 -7.39 -17.73 -1.70
N SER A 229 -6.69 -18.50 -0.86
CA SER A 229 -5.27 -18.84 -1.07
C SER A 229 -5.11 -20.30 -1.44
N VAL A 230 -4.59 -20.58 -2.64
CA VAL A 230 -4.14 -21.91 -3.06
C VAL A 230 -2.94 -22.29 -2.20
N ARG A 231 -3.17 -23.00 -1.09
CA ARG A 231 -2.09 -23.60 -0.29
C ARG A 231 -1.89 -25.04 -0.73
N LEU A 232 -0.63 -25.46 -0.82
CA LEU A 232 -0.26 -26.86 -1.12
C LEU A 232 -0.71 -27.83 -0.01
N ARG A 233 -0.91 -27.34 1.22
CA ARG A 233 -1.33 -28.12 2.38
C ARG A 233 -2.27 -27.33 3.31
N PRO A 234 -3.41 -27.86 3.77
CA PRO A 234 -4.31 -27.20 4.71
C PRO A 234 -3.62 -26.86 6.04
N VAL A 235 -4.02 -25.76 6.70
CA VAL A 235 -3.43 -25.35 7.99
C VAL A 235 -3.61 -26.41 9.07
N THR A 236 -4.75 -27.10 9.09
CA THR A 236 -5.06 -28.17 10.04
C THR A 236 -4.00 -29.27 10.00
N GLU A 237 -3.58 -29.67 8.81
CA GLU A 237 -2.55 -30.68 8.65
C GLU A 237 -1.15 -30.17 9.02
N GLN A 238 -0.86 -28.89 8.75
CA GLN A 238 0.40 -28.29 9.17
C GLN A 238 0.51 -28.24 10.69
N VAL A 239 -0.57 -27.85 11.38
CA VAL A 239 -0.62 -27.83 12.84
C VAL A 239 -0.49 -29.25 13.39
N ARG A 240 -1.24 -30.24 12.87
CA ARG A 240 -1.12 -31.64 13.30
C ARG A 240 0.27 -32.24 13.06
N ALA A 241 0.95 -31.83 11.99
CA ALA A 241 2.31 -32.30 11.70
C ALA A 241 3.35 -31.64 12.62
N ALA A 242 3.18 -30.37 12.96
CA ALA A 242 4.12 -29.63 13.80
C ALA A 242 3.89 -29.88 15.30
N LEU A 243 2.64 -30.11 15.71
CA LEU A 243 2.22 -30.32 17.10
C LEU A 243 1.28 -31.54 17.18
N PRO A 244 1.83 -32.77 17.12
CA PRO A 244 1.03 -34.00 17.04
C PRO A 244 0.10 -34.28 18.23
N ARG A 245 0.43 -33.75 19.42
CA ARG A 245 -0.37 -33.91 20.65
C ARG A 245 -1.35 -32.76 20.89
N ALA A 246 -1.36 -31.74 20.03
CA ALA A 246 -2.34 -30.67 20.13
C ALA A 246 -3.74 -31.15 19.75
N ARG A 247 -4.75 -30.79 20.54
CA ARG A 247 -6.15 -31.06 20.21
C ARG A 247 -6.64 -30.04 19.19
N VAL A 248 -6.84 -30.48 17.95
CA VAL A 248 -7.36 -29.61 16.88
C VAL A 248 -8.87 -29.75 16.76
N VAL A 249 -9.59 -28.64 16.90
CA VAL A 249 -11.06 -28.57 16.85
C VAL A 249 -11.49 -27.62 15.74
N GLU A 250 -12.34 -28.06 14.84
CA GLU A 250 -12.86 -27.23 13.76
C GLU A 250 -14.11 -26.46 14.22
N LEU A 251 -14.17 -25.18 13.86
CA LEU A 251 -15.31 -24.31 14.14
C LEU A 251 -16.45 -24.65 13.17
N ALA A 252 -17.48 -25.32 13.70
CA ALA A 252 -18.69 -25.64 12.96
C ALA A 252 -19.68 -24.45 12.90
N ASP A 253 -20.61 -24.52 11.96
CA ASP A 253 -21.62 -23.48 11.76
C ASP A 253 -22.50 -23.31 13.00
N GLY A 254 -22.70 -22.06 13.42
CA GLY A 254 -23.49 -21.73 14.61
C GLY A 254 -22.80 -22.02 15.95
N THR A 255 -21.56 -22.52 15.95
CA THR A 255 -20.79 -22.75 17.17
C THR A 255 -19.95 -21.52 17.51
N SER A 256 -20.01 -21.04 18.75
CA SER A 256 -19.19 -19.93 19.22
C SER A 256 -17.74 -20.39 19.46
N ALA A 257 -16.77 -19.61 19.00
CA ALA A 257 -15.35 -19.86 19.31
C ALA A 257 -15.07 -19.75 20.81
N THR A 258 -15.79 -18.88 21.52
CA THR A 258 -15.71 -18.71 22.98
C THR A 258 -16.16 -19.97 23.71
N ASP A 259 -17.23 -20.63 23.24
CA ASP A 259 -17.72 -21.88 23.84
C ASP A 259 -16.72 -23.02 23.66
N LEU A 260 -16.04 -23.08 22.52
CA LEU A 260 -14.99 -24.08 22.28
C LEU A 260 -13.80 -23.86 23.21
N VAL A 261 -13.42 -22.61 23.48
CA VAL A 261 -12.38 -22.29 24.46
C VAL A 261 -12.83 -22.67 25.87
N ALA A 262 -14.05 -22.34 26.28
CA ALA A 262 -14.59 -22.73 27.59
C ALA A 262 -14.58 -24.26 27.77
N ARG A 263 -14.94 -25.03 26.73
CA ARG A 263 -14.83 -26.51 26.74
C ARG A 263 -13.39 -26.99 26.82
N ALA A 264 -12.45 -26.31 26.17
CA ALA A 264 -11.03 -26.63 26.25
C ALA A 264 -10.49 -26.41 27.68
N VAL A 265 -10.86 -25.29 28.31
CA VAL A 265 -10.54 -24.99 29.71
C VAL A 265 -11.09 -26.07 30.64
N ALA A 266 -12.36 -26.44 30.49
CA ALA A 266 -12.98 -27.51 31.26
C ALA A 266 -12.30 -28.89 31.07
N ALA A 267 -11.69 -29.11 29.90
CA ALA A 267 -10.91 -30.31 29.60
C ALA A 267 -9.43 -30.22 30.06
N GLY A 268 -9.03 -29.17 30.78
CA GLY A 268 -7.69 -29.00 31.31
C GLY A 268 -6.65 -28.43 30.33
N ALA A 269 -7.10 -27.67 29.31
CA ALA A 269 -6.18 -27.00 28.40
C ALA A 269 -5.24 -26.03 29.15
N ARG A 270 -3.94 -26.12 28.86
CA ARG A 270 -2.89 -25.24 29.41
C ARG A 270 -2.67 -24.00 28.54
N ALA A 271 -3.10 -24.06 27.29
CA ALA A 271 -3.10 -22.97 26.33
C ALA A 271 -4.17 -23.20 25.26
N VAL A 272 -4.55 -22.13 24.57
CA VAL A 272 -5.43 -22.19 23.41
C VAL A 272 -4.77 -21.62 22.17
N GLY A 273 -5.09 -22.20 21.02
CA GLY A 273 -4.61 -21.75 19.72
C GLY A 273 -5.74 -21.42 18.78
N VAL A 274 -5.46 -20.61 17.76
CA VAL A 274 -6.43 -20.23 16.73
C VAL A 274 -5.80 -20.22 15.35
N ALA A 275 -6.51 -20.80 14.38
CA ALA A 275 -6.18 -20.73 12.96
C ALA A 275 -7.39 -20.15 12.21
N GLY A 276 -7.39 -18.83 11.97
CA GLY A 276 -8.52 -18.12 11.38
C GLY A 276 -8.17 -16.70 10.92
N GLY A 277 -9.15 -16.01 10.33
CA GLY A 277 -9.07 -14.57 10.06
C GLY A 277 -9.20 -13.73 11.34
N ASP A 278 -9.05 -12.42 11.22
CA ASP A 278 -8.94 -11.50 12.37
C ASP A 278 -10.12 -11.60 13.36
N GLY A 279 -11.36 -11.74 12.89
CA GLY A 279 -12.53 -11.91 13.78
C GLY A 279 -12.49 -13.20 14.60
N THR A 280 -12.07 -14.33 14.01
CA THR A 280 -11.91 -15.59 14.76
C THR A 280 -10.75 -15.50 15.76
N VAL A 281 -9.67 -14.80 15.39
CA VAL A 281 -8.54 -14.54 16.30
C VAL A 281 -9.01 -13.67 17.48
N GLY A 282 -9.81 -12.63 17.22
CA GLY A 282 -10.42 -11.76 18.23
C GLY A 282 -11.27 -12.54 19.23
N ALA A 283 -12.20 -13.38 18.75
CA ALA A 283 -13.07 -14.18 19.61
C ALA A 283 -12.29 -15.17 20.49
N VAL A 284 -11.32 -15.89 19.93
CA VAL A 284 -10.49 -16.81 20.73
C VAL A 284 -9.60 -16.06 21.71
N ALA A 285 -9.05 -14.90 21.34
CA ALA A 285 -8.25 -14.07 22.23
C ALA A 285 -9.08 -13.48 23.38
N HIS A 286 -10.32 -13.08 23.12
CA HIS A 286 -11.25 -12.65 24.16
C HIS A 286 -11.46 -13.75 25.21
N ALA A 287 -11.76 -14.97 24.75
CA ALA A 287 -11.94 -16.12 25.63
C ALA A 287 -10.64 -16.52 26.36
N ALA A 288 -9.50 -16.50 25.67
CA ALA A 288 -8.19 -16.80 26.25
C ALA A 288 -7.86 -15.84 27.41
N ARG A 289 -8.06 -14.53 27.19
CA ARG A 289 -7.90 -13.50 28.21
C ARG A 289 -8.85 -13.73 29.39
N ALA A 290 -10.13 -14.00 29.15
CA ALA A 290 -11.12 -14.23 30.19
C ALA A 290 -10.77 -15.42 31.10
N HIS A 291 -10.11 -16.44 30.55
CA HIS A 291 -9.66 -17.63 31.28
C HIS A 291 -8.19 -17.61 31.71
N GLY A 292 -7.45 -16.52 31.45
CA GLY A 292 -6.02 -16.40 31.79
C GLY A 292 -5.12 -17.40 31.06
N LEU A 293 -5.49 -17.85 29.86
CA LEU A 293 -4.72 -18.81 29.08
C LEU A 293 -3.82 -18.12 28.03
N PRO A 294 -2.57 -18.59 27.83
CA PRO A 294 -1.74 -18.14 26.72
C PRO A 294 -2.34 -18.51 25.36
N LEU A 295 -2.17 -17.61 24.38
CA LEU A 295 -2.71 -17.73 23.03
C LEU A 295 -1.63 -18.08 22.00
N ALA A 296 -1.88 -19.09 21.16
CA ALA A 296 -1.07 -19.42 19.98
C ALA A 296 -1.80 -19.05 18.69
N VAL A 297 -1.25 -18.17 17.86
CA VAL A 297 -1.91 -17.75 16.60
C VAL A 297 -1.24 -18.39 15.39
N PHE A 298 -2.00 -19.13 14.60
CA PHE A 298 -1.56 -19.81 13.38
C PHE A 298 -2.06 -19.07 12.13
N PRO A 299 -1.17 -18.62 11.22
CA PRO A 299 -1.57 -17.76 10.11
C PRO A 299 -2.27 -18.53 8.97
N THR A 300 -3.56 -18.27 8.77
CA THR A 300 -4.41 -18.91 7.72
C THR A 300 -4.64 -18.04 6.48
N GLY A 301 -4.35 -16.74 6.52
CA GLY A 301 -4.60 -15.80 5.41
C GLY A 301 -3.43 -14.89 5.02
N THR A 302 -3.66 -14.03 4.02
CA THR A 302 -2.70 -13.00 3.55
C THR A 302 -2.75 -11.68 4.36
N LEU A 303 -3.73 -11.54 5.26
CA LEU A 303 -4.08 -10.29 5.96
C LEU A 303 -4.18 -10.44 7.48
N ASN A 304 -3.59 -11.46 8.12
CA ASN A 304 -3.65 -11.59 9.58
C ASN A 304 -2.81 -10.48 10.23
N HIS A 305 -3.43 -9.33 10.53
CA HIS A 305 -2.75 -8.12 10.98
C HIS A 305 -2.11 -8.33 12.35
N PHE A 306 -2.81 -9.00 13.27
CA PHE A 306 -2.30 -9.37 14.58
C PHE A 306 -1.12 -10.35 14.49
N ALA A 307 -1.27 -11.43 13.72
CA ALA A 307 -0.20 -12.43 13.56
C ALA A 307 1.06 -11.83 12.94
N ARG A 308 0.92 -10.90 11.98
CA ARG A 308 2.07 -10.18 11.42
C ARG A 308 2.75 -9.26 12.43
N ALA A 309 1.99 -8.59 13.29
CA ALA A 309 2.55 -7.71 14.31
C ALA A 309 3.30 -8.49 15.40
N ALA A 310 2.89 -9.74 15.68
CA ALA A 310 3.58 -10.64 16.60
C ALA A 310 4.71 -11.49 15.94
N ASP A 311 5.08 -11.21 14.69
CA ASP A 311 5.99 -12.00 13.84
C ASP A 311 5.61 -13.49 13.63
N LEU A 312 4.34 -13.83 13.81
CA LEU A 312 3.77 -15.16 13.60
C LEU A 312 3.37 -15.36 12.13
N THR A 313 4.37 -15.33 11.24
CA THR A 313 4.13 -15.39 9.78
C THR A 313 4.09 -16.81 9.20
N SER A 314 4.41 -17.83 10.00
CA SER A 314 4.30 -19.24 9.61
C SER A 314 3.80 -20.13 10.75
N VAL A 315 3.20 -21.28 10.41
CA VAL A 315 2.78 -22.30 11.40
C VAL A 315 3.98 -22.82 12.20
N THR A 316 5.12 -23.01 11.54
CA THR A 316 6.36 -23.48 12.16
C THR A 316 6.89 -22.51 13.21
N ALA A 317 6.80 -21.19 12.96
CA ALA A 317 7.22 -20.18 13.93
C ALA A 317 6.37 -20.25 15.20
N THR A 318 5.04 -20.31 15.06
CA THR A 318 4.12 -20.47 16.20
C THR A 318 4.37 -21.80 16.92
N ALA A 319 4.54 -22.90 16.20
CA ALA A 319 4.79 -24.21 16.80
C ALA A 319 6.08 -24.23 17.63
N ARG A 320 7.18 -23.68 17.10
CA ARG A 320 8.44 -23.57 17.84
C ARG A 320 8.28 -22.75 19.12
N ALA A 321 7.53 -21.65 19.09
CA ALA A 321 7.27 -20.84 20.26
C ALA A 321 6.47 -21.61 21.33
N VAL A 322 5.49 -22.40 20.90
CA VAL A 322 4.71 -23.30 21.78
C VAL A 322 5.61 -24.39 22.39
N GLU A 323 6.44 -25.05 21.60
CA GLU A 323 7.32 -26.14 22.06
C GLU A 323 8.37 -25.65 23.06
N THR A 324 8.88 -24.43 22.87
CA THR A 324 9.93 -23.84 23.71
C THR A 324 9.40 -23.01 24.87
N GLY A 325 8.10 -22.70 24.89
CA GLY A 325 7.50 -21.85 25.91
C GLY A 325 7.91 -20.37 25.79
N THR A 326 8.25 -19.89 24.59
CA THR A 326 8.56 -18.47 24.36
C THR A 326 7.28 -17.69 24.10
N ALA A 327 7.01 -16.69 24.92
CA ALA A 327 5.85 -15.82 24.78
C ALA A 327 6.19 -14.36 25.09
N VAL A 328 5.30 -13.48 24.66
CA VAL A 328 5.30 -12.07 24.99
C VAL A 328 3.94 -11.66 25.55
N THR A 329 3.90 -10.64 26.40
CA THR A 329 2.67 -9.94 26.75
C THR A 329 2.34 -8.89 25.70
N VAL A 330 1.07 -8.77 25.33
CA VAL A 330 0.58 -7.77 24.39
C VAL A 330 -0.58 -6.97 24.98
N ASP A 331 -0.70 -5.73 24.53
CA ASP A 331 -1.78 -4.82 24.83
C ASP A 331 -3.04 -5.23 24.06
N VAL A 332 -4.20 -5.00 24.68
CA VAL A 332 -5.50 -5.19 24.03
C VAL A 332 -6.42 -4.01 24.35
N GLY A 333 -7.35 -3.73 23.46
CA GLY A 333 -8.49 -2.87 23.75
C GLY A 333 -9.59 -3.64 24.48
N GLU A 334 -10.32 -2.96 25.34
CA GLU A 334 -11.57 -3.39 25.94
C GLU A 334 -12.65 -2.39 25.55
N LEU A 335 -13.67 -2.87 24.83
CA LEU A 335 -14.79 -2.07 24.36
C LEU A 335 -16.04 -2.44 25.15
N THR A 336 -16.69 -1.43 25.72
CA THR A 336 -18.02 -1.54 26.35
C THR A 336 -18.97 -0.63 25.60
N VAL A 337 -20.15 -1.15 25.21
CA VAL A 337 -21.19 -0.39 24.49
C VAL A 337 -22.44 -0.35 25.35
N GLY A 338 -22.82 0.83 25.83
CA GLY A 338 -23.94 0.95 26.77
C GLY A 338 -23.71 0.11 28.04
N ASP A 339 -24.67 -0.77 28.34
CA ASP A 339 -24.63 -1.70 29.48
C ASP A 339 -24.19 -3.12 29.08
N ASP A 340 -23.73 -3.32 27.83
CA ASP A 340 -23.28 -4.62 27.35
C ASP A 340 -21.99 -5.08 28.03
N ALA A 341 -21.78 -6.39 28.06
CA ALA A 341 -20.54 -6.96 28.58
C ALA A 341 -19.31 -6.47 27.77
N PRO A 342 -18.17 -6.19 28.42
CA PRO A 342 -16.97 -5.75 27.72
C PRO A 342 -16.45 -6.81 26.73
N VAL A 343 -16.10 -6.39 25.51
CA VAL A 343 -15.49 -7.23 24.49
C VAL A 343 -14.02 -6.86 24.28
N THR A 344 -13.18 -7.84 23.95
CA THR A 344 -11.76 -7.60 23.65
C THR A 344 -11.61 -7.15 22.20
N VAL A 345 -10.84 -6.08 21.98
CA VAL A 345 -10.45 -5.58 20.66
C VAL A 345 -8.94 -5.76 20.52
N LEU A 346 -8.49 -6.44 19.47
CA LEU A 346 -7.09 -6.74 19.20
C LEU A 346 -6.42 -5.73 18.27
N ASN A 347 -7.15 -5.19 17.28
CA ASN A 347 -6.57 -4.37 16.24
C ASN A 347 -7.17 -2.96 16.24
N THR A 348 -8.44 -2.83 15.87
CA THR A 348 -8.99 -1.53 15.52
C THR A 348 -10.44 -1.38 15.90
N PHE A 349 -10.80 -0.17 16.30
CA PHE A 349 -12.14 0.35 16.48
C PHE A 349 -12.36 1.49 15.48
N SER A 350 -13.54 1.58 14.87
CA SER A 350 -13.86 2.68 13.96
C SER A 350 -15.36 2.99 13.89
N VAL A 351 -15.66 4.26 13.62
CA VAL A 351 -17.02 4.81 13.46
C VAL A 351 -17.05 5.73 12.25
N GLY A 352 -18.15 5.73 11.49
CA GLY A 352 -18.40 6.65 10.38
C GLY A 352 -18.18 6.02 9.00
N VAL A 353 -17.51 6.74 8.09
CA VAL A 353 -17.43 6.36 6.67
C VAL A 353 -16.56 5.12 6.37
N TYR A 354 -15.64 4.78 7.29
CA TYR A 354 -14.67 3.71 7.07
C TYR A 354 -15.29 2.30 6.99
N PRO A 355 -16.17 1.86 7.92
CA PRO A 355 -16.89 0.60 7.81
C PRO A 355 -17.62 0.42 6.48
N GLU A 356 -18.42 1.41 6.06
CA GLU A 356 -19.22 1.34 4.84
C GLU A 356 -18.35 1.21 3.57
N LEU A 357 -17.17 1.85 3.58
CA LEU A 357 -16.19 1.75 2.51
C LEU A 357 -15.58 0.36 2.41
N VAL A 358 -15.21 -0.25 3.54
CA VAL A 358 -14.68 -1.63 3.59
C VAL A 358 -15.73 -2.61 3.09
N THR A 359 -16.97 -2.50 3.56
CA THR A 359 -18.10 -3.34 3.12
C THR A 359 -18.34 -3.20 1.61
N THR A 360 -18.33 -1.97 1.09
CA THR A 360 -18.56 -1.70 -0.35
C THR A 360 -17.40 -2.23 -1.20
N ARG A 361 -16.15 -2.09 -0.74
CA ARG A 361 -14.95 -2.63 -1.41
C ARG A 361 -15.05 -4.14 -1.52
N ASP A 362 -15.40 -4.83 -0.44
CA ASP A 362 -15.39 -6.30 -0.41
C ASP A 362 -16.51 -6.89 -1.29
N ARG A 363 -17.64 -6.18 -1.44
CA ARG A 363 -18.68 -6.52 -2.44
C ARG A 363 -18.20 -6.35 -3.89
N LEU A 364 -17.35 -5.36 -4.16
CA LEU A 364 -16.85 -5.04 -5.51
C LEU A 364 -15.58 -5.83 -5.90
N ALA A 365 -14.80 -6.27 -4.91
CA ALA A 365 -13.50 -6.91 -5.09
C ALA A 365 -13.53 -8.14 -6.02
N PRO A 366 -14.53 -9.04 -5.99
CA PRO A 366 -14.59 -10.20 -6.88
C PRO A 366 -14.72 -9.84 -8.36
N ARG A 367 -15.35 -8.70 -8.69
CA ARG A 367 -15.63 -8.28 -10.08
C ARG A 367 -14.59 -7.34 -10.66
N LEU A 368 -14.05 -6.44 -9.84
CA LEU A 368 -13.17 -5.36 -10.29
C LEU A 368 -11.71 -5.57 -9.89
N GLY A 369 -11.42 -6.56 -9.04
CA GLY A 369 -10.15 -6.69 -8.35
C GLY A 369 -10.00 -5.66 -7.24
N LYS A 370 -9.25 -6.01 -6.19
CA LYS A 370 -9.09 -5.20 -4.96
C LYS A 370 -8.74 -3.70 -5.19
N PRO A 371 -7.78 -3.32 -6.06
CA PRO A 371 -7.40 -1.90 -6.20
C PRO A 371 -8.49 -1.05 -6.87
N VAL A 372 -9.16 -1.58 -7.90
CA VAL A 372 -10.25 -0.86 -8.58
C VAL A 372 -11.51 -0.86 -7.72
N ALA A 373 -11.79 -1.96 -7.02
CA ALA A 373 -12.89 -2.05 -6.07
C ALA A 373 -12.75 -1.04 -4.93
N ALA A 374 -11.55 -0.84 -4.38
CA ALA A 374 -11.29 0.17 -3.36
C ALA A 374 -11.59 1.59 -3.87
N LEU A 375 -11.14 1.92 -5.08
CA LEU A 375 -11.37 3.23 -5.68
C LEU A 375 -12.86 3.50 -5.95
N VAL A 376 -13.59 2.50 -6.48
CA VAL A 376 -15.03 2.63 -6.76
C VAL A 376 -15.85 2.64 -5.48
N ALA A 377 -15.50 1.83 -4.48
CA ALA A 377 -16.14 1.84 -3.17
C ALA A 377 -15.99 3.21 -2.50
N ALA A 378 -14.77 3.74 -2.45
CA ALA A 378 -14.51 5.07 -1.91
C ALA A 378 -15.36 6.13 -2.63
N ALA A 379 -15.39 6.13 -3.96
CA ALA A 379 -16.17 7.10 -4.73
C ALA A 379 -17.70 7.00 -4.50
N ARG A 380 -18.23 5.79 -4.29
CA ARG A 380 -19.67 5.57 -4.05
C ARG A 380 -20.07 5.91 -2.63
N THR A 381 -19.36 5.35 -1.65
CA THR A 381 -19.61 5.60 -0.22
C THR A 381 -19.52 7.10 0.08
N LEU A 382 -18.52 7.81 -0.46
CA LEU A 382 -18.37 9.25 -0.19
C LEU A 382 -19.38 10.16 -0.89
N ARG A 383 -20.03 9.70 -1.97
CA ARG A 383 -21.12 10.47 -2.59
C ARG A 383 -22.41 10.41 -1.78
N ALA A 384 -22.60 9.34 -1.02
CA ALA A 384 -23.80 9.11 -0.21
C ALA A 384 -23.58 9.43 1.28
N ALA A 385 -22.32 9.40 1.76
CA ALA A 385 -22.01 9.54 3.17
C ALA A 385 -22.26 10.94 3.71
N GLU A 386 -22.90 10.99 4.87
CA GLU A 386 -23.07 12.19 5.69
C GLU A 386 -22.23 12.08 6.98
N PRO A 387 -21.74 13.21 7.53
CA PRO A 387 -21.09 13.20 8.83
C PRO A 387 -22.02 12.69 9.93
N VAL A 388 -21.50 11.86 10.82
CA VAL A 388 -22.25 11.33 11.96
C VAL A 388 -22.14 12.30 13.14
N ALA A 389 -23.26 12.60 13.79
CA ALA A 389 -23.28 13.44 14.98
C ALA A 389 -22.87 12.62 16.21
N LEU A 390 -21.71 12.93 16.80
CA LEU A 390 -21.13 12.19 17.93
C LEU A 390 -20.53 13.15 18.94
N VAL A 391 -20.54 12.74 20.21
CA VAL A 391 -19.68 13.31 21.25
C VAL A 391 -18.48 12.39 21.39
N VAL A 392 -17.30 12.89 21.04
CA VAL A 392 -16.04 12.12 21.13
C VAL A 392 -15.23 12.69 22.28
N ASP A 393 -15.01 11.87 23.31
CA ASP A 393 -14.63 12.30 24.65
C ASP A 393 -15.55 13.42 25.15
N ASP A 394 -15.07 14.67 25.16
CA ASP A 394 -15.82 15.85 25.59
C ASP A 394 -16.13 16.81 24.42
N GLU A 395 -15.82 16.41 23.18
CA GLU A 395 -16.05 17.23 21.98
C GLU A 395 -17.34 16.80 21.27
N ASP A 396 -18.39 17.61 21.41
CA ASP A 396 -19.62 17.49 20.64
C ASP A 396 -19.45 18.03 19.21
N GLY A 397 -19.81 17.25 18.20
CA GLY A 397 -19.77 17.69 16.82
C GLY A 397 -20.20 16.66 15.78
N ARG A 398 -19.95 16.99 14.52
CA ARG A 398 -20.13 16.10 13.38
C ARG A 398 -18.80 15.53 12.92
N TRP A 399 -18.75 14.22 12.72
CA TRP A 399 -17.54 13.47 12.45
C TRP A 399 -17.70 12.65 11.18
N TRP A 400 -16.73 12.76 10.28
CA TRP A 400 -16.64 11.89 9.10
C TRP A 400 -16.12 10.50 9.48
N SER A 401 -15.17 10.45 10.42
CA SER A 401 -14.66 9.20 10.96
C SER A 401 -13.98 9.43 12.30
N VAL A 402 -14.10 8.43 13.17
CA VAL A 402 -13.27 8.25 14.36
C VAL A 402 -12.67 6.87 14.26
N PHE A 403 -11.35 6.78 14.37
CA PHE A 403 -10.60 5.53 14.34
C PHE A 403 -9.73 5.44 15.58
N ALA A 404 -9.64 4.27 16.18
CA ALA A 404 -8.68 3.96 17.23
C ALA A 404 -8.02 2.61 16.96
N GLY A 405 -6.70 2.62 16.82
CA GLY A 405 -5.89 1.39 16.82
C GLY A 405 -5.47 1.03 18.24
N VAL A 406 -5.41 -0.26 18.57
CA VAL A 406 -4.69 -0.76 19.76
C VAL A 406 -3.21 -0.72 19.40
N ASP A 407 -2.40 0.01 20.16
CA ASP A 407 -1.04 0.43 19.81
C ASP A 407 -0.97 1.40 18.62
N ARG A 408 0.21 1.99 18.42
CA ARG A 408 0.49 2.91 17.31
C ARG A 408 0.65 2.18 16.00
N TYR A 409 -0.14 2.61 15.03
CA TYR A 409 -0.05 2.12 13.67
C TYR A 409 0.86 2.98 12.80
N HIS A 410 1.57 2.33 11.89
CA HIS A 410 2.41 2.95 10.89
C HIS A 410 1.94 2.63 9.46
N PRO A 411 2.09 3.58 8.52
CA PRO A 411 2.48 4.98 8.76
C PRO A 411 1.37 5.83 9.42
N THR A 412 1.78 7.01 9.87
CA THR A 412 0.98 8.11 10.45
C THR A 412 0.03 8.70 9.38
N SER A 413 -1.03 7.97 9.01
CA SER A 413 -2.03 8.33 7.97
C SER A 413 -3.41 7.69 8.21
N LEU A 414 -4.54 8.22 7.73
CA LEU A 414 -5.87 7.62 8.04
C LEU A 414 -6.08 6.16 7.60
N ALA A 415 -5.26 5.61 6.72
CA ALA A 415 -5.26 4.19 6.36
C ALA A 415 -4.03 3.47 6.98
N PRO A 416 -4.04 3.19 8.30
CA PRO A 416 -2.94 2.52 8.98
C PRO A 416 -2.73 1.08 8.46
N VAL A 417 -1.47 0.69 8.25
CA VAL A 417 -1.14 -0.58 7.56
C VAL A 417 -0.57 -1.63 8.49
N ALA A 418 0.30 -1.25 9.42
CA ALA A 418 1.02 -2.19 10.27
C ALA A 418 1.28 -1.63 11.68
N ARG A 419 1.26 -2.52 12.67
CA ARG A 419 1.80 -2.26 14.01
C ARG A 419 3.24 -2.76 14.06
N ARG A 420 4.12 -1.97 14.67
CA ARG A 420 5.52 -2.36 14.90
C ARG A 420 5.71 -3.01 16.27
N ARG A 421 4.93 -2.57 17.25
CA ARG A 421 4.93 -3.03 18.63
C ARG A 421 3.50 -3.35 19.03
N LEU A 422 3.37 -4.20 20.06
CA LEU A 422 2.12 -4.62 20.65
C LEU A 422 2.08 -4.30 22.16
N ASP A 423 2.90 -3.37 22.62
CA ASP A 423 3.16 -3.09 24.04
C ASP A 423 3.39 -1.60 24.32
N ASP A 424 2.89 -0.70 23.47
CA ASP A 424 3.23 0.72 23.58
C ASP A 424 2.34 1.51 24.55
N GLY A 425 1.35 0.86 25.15
CA GLY A 425 0.52 1.41 26.21
C GLY A 425 -0.45 2.49 25.72
N LEU A 426 -0.70 2.63 24.41
CA LEU A 426 -1.56 3.68 23.87
C LEU A 426 -2.50 3.20 22.76
N LEU A 427 -3.70 3.78 22.74
CA LEU A 427 -4.58 3.80 21.57
C LEU A 427 -4.12 4.89 20.60
N ASP A 428 -4.06 4.54 19.32
CA ASP A 428 -3.81 5.47 18.22
C ASP A 428 -5.11 6.04 17.69
N VAL A 429 -5.55 7.15 18.30
CA VAL A 429 -6.81 7.81 17.97
C VAL A 429 -6.58 8.77 16.81
N ARG A 430 -7.36 8.57 15.73
CA ARG A 430 -7.35 9.36 14.51
C ARG A 430 -8.76 9.80 14.17
N ASP A 431 -9.00 11.10 14.16
CA ASP A 431 -10.34 11.66 13.96
C ASP A 431 -10.40 12.70 12.83
N ALA A 432 -11.60 12.79 12.23
CA ALA A 432 -11.89 13.67 11.10
C ALA A 432 -13.20 14.42 11.32
N ARG A 433 -13.13 15.58 11.98
CA ARG A 433 -14.30 16.47 12.22
C ARG A 433 -14.77 17.18 10.94
N ASP A 434 -16.07 17.46 10.89
CA ASP A 434 -16.74 18.29 9.88
C ASP A 434 -16.49 19.78 10.19
N GLY A 435 -16.04 20.57 9.21
CA GLY A 435 -15.66 21.98 9.46
C GLY A 435 -14.59 22.58 8.55
N THR A 436 -14.00 21.83 7.62
CA THR A 436 -13.11 22.39 6.58
C THR A 436 -13.71 22.15 5.19
N ALA A 437 -13.69 23.16 4.32
CA ALA A 437 -14.34 23.15 3.00
C ALA A 437 -13.88 22.03 2.02
N HIS A 438 -12.95 21.17 2.44
CA HIS A 438 -12.34 20.11 1.63
C HIS A 438 -12.33 18.74 2.32
N SER A 439 -13.07 18.56 3.44
CA SER A 439 -13.10 17.30 4.23
C SER A 439 -13.52 16.06 3.42
N ARG A 440 -14.36 16.22 2.39
CA ARG A 440 -14.82 15.13 1.50
C ARG A 440 -13.74 14.62 0.55
N LEU A 441 -13.02 15.54 -0.10
CA LEU A 441 -11.89 15.21 -0.99
C LEU A 441 -10.69 14.65 -0.21
N ARG A 442 -10.55 15.07 1.06
CA ARG A 442 -9.59 14.53 2.06
C ARG A 442 -9.84 13.04 2.35
N THR A 443 -11.05 12.69 2.80
CA THR A 443 -11.42 11.28 3.08
C THR A 443 -11.35 10.42 1.80
N PHE A 444 -11.65 11.02 0.64
CA PHE A 444 -11.51 10.41 -0.69
C PHE A 444 -10.09 9.99 -1.04
N LEU A 445 -9.11 10.89 -0.93
CA LEU A 445 -7.73 10.59 -1.31
C LEU A 445 -7.07 9.58 -0.36
N GLU A 446 -7.43 9.61 0.93
CA GLU A 446 -6.84 8.73 1.94
C GLU A 446 -7.46 7.33 1.93
N ALA A 447 -8.78 7.20 1.75
CA ALA A 447 -9.44 5.90 1.75
C ALA A 447 -9.32 5.14 0.40
N ALA A 448 -9.23 5.84 -0.73
CA ALA A 448 -9.08 5.21 -2.04
C ALA A 448 -7.66 4.72 -2.35
N GLY A 449 -6.64 5.36 -1.77
CA GLY A 449 -5.24 5.05 -2.09
C GLY A 449 -4.47 4.30 -0.99
N GLY A 450 -5.06 4.06 0.18
CA GLY A 450 -4.34 3.51 1.32
C GLY A 450 -3.05 4.31 1.60
N ASP A 451 -1.95 3.60 1.83
CA ASP A 451 -0.60 4.15 1.99
C ASP A 451 -0.17 5.12 0.86
N LEU A 452 -0.56 4.82 -0.38
CA LEU A 452 -0.20 5.60 -1.55
C LEU A 452 -1.03 6.90 -1.64
N GLY A 453 -2.31 6.81 -1.30
CA GLY A 453 -3.25 7.94 -1.27
C GLY A 453 -2.89 8.96 -0.22
N ALA A 454 -2.63 8.49 1.02
CA ALA A 454 -2.17 9.35 2.10
C ALA A 454 -0.82 10.00 1.80
N ARG A 455 0.13 9.27 1.22
CA ARG A 455 1.43 9.85 0.83
C ARG A 455 1.32 10.84 -0.32
N LEU A 456 0.43 10.60 -1.29
CA LEU A 456 0.09 11.56 -2.36
C LEU A 456 -0.47 12.86 -1.77
N ALA A 457 -1.35 12.73 -0.78
CA ALA A 457 -1.97 13.85 -0.08
C ALA A 457 -0.92 14.65 0.74
N HIS A 458 0.03 13.97 1.41
CA HIS A 458 1.11 14.60 2.18
C HIS A 458 2.27 15.17 1.33
N ALA A 459 2.51 14.66 0.13
CA ALA A 459 3.61 15.10 -0.73
C ALA A 459 3.38 16.47 -1.40
N VAL A 460 2.14 16.98 -1.40
CA VAL A 460 1.78 18.27 -1.97
C VAL A 460 1.60 19.27 -0.80
N PRO A 461 2.54 20.19 -0.53
CA PRO A 461 2.53 21.07 0.65
C PRO A 461 1.23 21.85 0.93
N PRO A 462 0.52 22.43 -0.06
CA PRO A 462 -0.77 23.08 0.18
C PRO A 462 -1.88 22.08 0.54
N VAL A 463 -1.77 20.82 0.12
CA VAL A 463 -2.70 19.75 0.52
C VAL A 463 -2.34 19.29 1.94
N ARG A 464 -1.05 19.04 2.24
CA ARG A 464 -0.55 18.71 3.61
C ARG A 464 -1.04 19.67 4.70
N ARG A 465 -1.00 20.98 4.45
CA ARG A 465 -1.46 22.00 5.43
C ARG A 465 -2.99 22.01 5.64
N ARG A 466 -3.75 21.39 4.75
CA ARG A 466 -5.23 21.36 4.74
C ARG A 466 -5.80 19.97 5.10
N LEU A 467 -4.96 18.97 5.31
CA LEU A 467 -5.28 17.58 5.67
C LEU A 467 -5.02 17.31 7.16
N VAL A 468 -5.61 18.09 8.07
CA VAL A 468 -5.40 17.86 9.50
C VAL A 468 -6.32 16.71 9.94
N VAL A 469 -5.71 15.53 10.05
CA VAL A 469 -6.18 14.44 10.90
C VAL A 469 -5.58 14.71 12.25
N ARG A 470 -6.40 14.85 13.29
CA ARG A 470 -5.85 14.88 14.64
C ARG A 470 -5.45 13.44 14.94
N GLN A 471 -4.16 13.24 15.18
CA GLN A 471 -3.64 12.00 15.71
C GLN A 471 -3.19 12.27 17.13
N ARG A 472 -3.61 11.42 18.06
CA ARG A 472 -3.18 11.44 19.45
C ARG A 472 -3.06 10.04 19.99
N GLY A 473 -2.10 9.85 20.90
CA GLY A 473 -2.09 8.69 21.79
C GLY A 473 -3.05 8.93 22.94
N ALA A 474 -3.88 7.94 23.28
CA ALA A 474 -4.76 7.99 24.44
C ALA A 474 -4.84 6.62 25.12
N THR A 475 -5.10 6.55 26.41
CA THR A 475 -5.32 5.27 27.11
C THR A 475 -6.79 4.82 27.08
N ALA A 476 -7.69 5.74 26.73
CA ALA A 476 -9.11 5.48 26.54
C ALA A 476 -9.70 6.44 25.50
N LEU A 477 -10.81 6.03 24.89
CA LEU A 477 -11.62 6.80 23.96
C LEU A 477 -13.09 6.57 24.29
N ARG A 478 -13.86 7.65 24.45
CA ARG A 478 -15.32 7.61 24.62
C ARG A 478 -15.99 8.13 23.36
N VAL A 479 -16.97 7.41 22.86
CA VAL A 479 -17.79 7.82 21.72
C VAL A 479 -19.25 7.65 22.11
N ARG A 480 -19.98 8.75 22.23
CA ARG A 480 -21.42 8.75 22.51
C ARG A 480 -22.20 9.16 21.27
N ALA A 481 -23.21 8.37 20.91
CA ALA A 481 -24.19 8.78 19.91
C ALA A 481 -25.10 9.84 20.51
N ARG A 482 -25.40 10.92 19.78
CA ARG A 482 -26.31 11.96 20.30
C ARG A 482 -27.73 11.40 20.46
N ASP A 483 -28.45 11.91 21.45
CA ASP A 483 -29.79 11.44 21.83
C ASP A 483 -30.84 11.70 20.72
N ASP A 484 -30.60 12.71 19.87
CA ASP A 484 -31.44 13.12 18.74
C ASP A 484 -31.05 12.44 17.41
N GLY A 485 -30.06 11.54 17.44
CA GLY A 485 -29.48 10.91 16.26
C GLY A 485 -30.08 9.56 15.91
N GLN A 486 -29.71 9.06 14.73
CA GLN A 486 -29.91 7.65 14.37
C GLN A 486 -28.88 6.77 15.08
N PRO A 487 -29.18 5.47 15.31
CA PRO A 487 -28.18 4.51 15.75
C PRO A 487 -26.95 4.54 14.85
N VAL A 488 -25.77 4.43 15.45
CA VAL A 488 -24.50 4.53 14.74
C VAL A 488 -23.83 3.17 14.71
N VAL A 489 -23.42 2.73 13.53
CA VAL A 489 -22.67 1.47 13.41
C VAL A 489 -21.22 1.69 13.84
N LEU A 490 -20.81 0.93 14.85
CA LEU A 490 -19.42 0.76 15.26
C LEU A 490 -18.85 -0.45 14.54
N ALA A 491 -17.56 -0.41 14.21
CA ALA A 491 -16.83 -1.58 13.76
C ALA A 491 -15.59 -1.82 14.61
N HIS A 492 -15.38 -3.07 15.05
CA HIS A 492 -14.17 -3.49 15.73
C HIS A 492 -13.68 -4.84 15.19
N ASP A 493 -12.38 -4.99 14.93
CA ASP A 493 -11.76 -6.24 14.43
C ASP A 493 -12.46 -6.92 13.23
N GLY A 494 -13.20 -6.15 12.43
CA GLY A 494 -13.97 -6.65 11.29
C GLY A 494 -15.42 -7.07 11.62
N GLU A 495 -15.83 -6.98 12.86
CA GLU A 495 -17.21 -7.12 13.32
C GLU A 495 -17.89 -5.75 13.46
N THR A 496 -19.22 -5.73 13.43
CA THR A 496 -20.02 -4.50 13.53
C THR A 496 -21.03 -4.62 14.66
N THR A 497 -21.16 -3.54 15.44
CA THR A 497 -22.08 -3.44 16.59
C THR A 497 -22.83 -2.12 16.48
N ASP A 498 -24.13 -2.14 16.75
CA ASP A 498 -24.91 -0.90 16.78
C ASP A 498 -24.69 -0.15 18.08
N LEU A 499 -24.47 1.17 17.99
CA LEU A 499 -24.49 2.10 19.12
C LEU A 499 -25.86 2.80 19.13
N PRO A 500 -26.75 2.46 20.07
CA PRO A 500 -28.04 3.13 20.19
C PRO A 500 -27.89 4.64 20.43
N ALA A 501 -28.90 5.42 20.05
CA ALA A 501 -28.95 6.84 20.34
C ALA A 501 -28.82 7.08 21.86
N GLY A 502 -27.94 8.00 22.25
CA GLY A 502 -27.64 8.29 23.65
C GLY A 502 -26.78 7.25 24.38
N ALA A 503 -26.49 6.10 23.79
CA ALA A 503 -25.55 5.15 24.36
C ALA A 503 -24.10 5.63 24.17
N THR A 504 -23.22 5.16 25.05
CA THR A 504 -21.78 5.46 25.01
C THR A 504 -20.99 4.19 24.77
N ALA A 505 -20.11 4.22 23.77
CA ALA A 505 -19.04 3.27 23.58
C ALA A 505 -17.79 3.76 24.30
N HIS A 506 -17.21 2.93 25.16
CA HIS A 506 -15.97 3.21 25.87
C HIS A 506 -14.92 2.18 25.49
N LEU A 507 -13.90 2.62 24.77
CA LEU A 507 -12.73 1.82 24.44
C LEU A 507 -11.59 2.18 25.39
N ARG A 508 -11.08 1.21 26.13
CA ARG A 508 -9.95 1.37 27.05
C ARG A 508 -8.82 0.43 26.65
N LEU A 509 -7.58 0.92 26.72
CA LEU A 509 -6.41 0.06 26.56
C LEU A 509 -6.12 -0.68 27.87
N LEU A 510 -5.87 -1.98 27.74
CA LEU A 510 -5.37 -2.83 28.81
C LEU A 510 -3.94 -3.24 28.48
N PRO A 511 -2.94 -2.66 29.16
CA PRO A 511 -1.55 -3.00 28.89
C PRO A 511 -1.22 -4.43 29.33
N ALA A 512 -0.41 -5.14 28.53
CA ALA A 512 0.08 -6.49 28.82
C ALA A 512 -1.01 -7.51 29.22
N ALA A 513 -2.23 -7.34 28.71
CA ALA A 513 -3.41 -8.07 29.18
C ALA A 513 -3.67 -9.39 28.43
N LEU A 514 -2.88 -9.71 27.40
CA LEU A 514 -2.93 -10.99 26.70
C LEU A 514 -1.52 -11.55 26.57
N VAL A 515 -1.35 -12.85 26.86
CA VAL A 515 -0.07 -13.55 26.67
C VAL A 515 -0.12 -14.33 25.37
N VAL A 516 0.87 -14.15 24.50
CA VAL A 516 0.91 -14.74 23.16
C VAL A 516 2.22 -15.50 22.95
N TYR A 517 2.14 -16.75 22.50
CA TYR A 517 3.33 -17.49 22.06
C TYR A 517 3.92 -16.79 20.83
N ALA A 518 5.14 -16.29 20.97
CA ALA A 518 5.84 -15.52 19.95
C ALA A 518 7.36 -15.66 20.12
N PRO A 519 8.14 -15.49 19.04
CA PRO A 519 9.59 -15.52 19.13
C PRO A 519 10.11 -14.37 20.00
N HIS A 520 11.10 -14.68 20.85
CA HIS A 520 11.78 -13.68 21.68
C HIS A 520 13.03 -13.09 21.00
N GLU A 521 13.56 -13.76 19.98
CA GLU A 521 14.75 -13.36 19.24
C GLU A 521 14.42 -12.99 17.78
N PRO A 522 15.12 -12.01 17.18
CA PRO A 522 14.99 -11.70 15.76
C PRO A 522 15.27 -12.92 14.88
N ARG A 523 14.64 -13.01 13.71
CA ARG A 523 15.00 -14.03 12.71
C ARG A 523 16.49 -13.88 12.35
N ASP A 524 17.25 -14.97 12.46
CA ASP A 524 18.51 -15.09 11.74
C ASP A 524 18.22 -14.90 10.24
N GLY A 525 18.85 -13.89 9.65
CA GLY A 525 18.52 -13.35 8.32
C GLY A 525 18.93 -14.20 7.13
#